data_AF-A0A0T7BVT7-F1
#
_entry.id   AF-A0A0T7BVT7-F1
#
_cell.length_a   1.000
_cell.length_b   1.000
_cell.length_c   1.000
_cell.angle_alpha   90.00
_cell.angle_beta   90.00
_cell.angle_gamma   90.00
#
_symmetry.space_group_name_H-M   'P 1'
#
loop_
_entity.id
_entity.type
_entity.pdbx_description
1 polymer ?
#
loop_
_entity_poly.entity_id
_entity_poly.type
_entity_poly.pdbx_seq_one_letter_code
_entity_poly.pdbx_strand_id
1 'polypeptide(L)'
;MNLSPEVKYWSQFFHPIMMWALLLLSLYAAYLGLQVQRTRSASGEEKKELIKGKYNIRHHQYGSILLGLMVAGCVGGMAVTYINNGKLFVGPHLLAGLGMTVAIAFSAALSPYMQKGANWARMTHILLNFALLGLFAWQAITGVQILQRIITQ
;
A
#
# COMPACT_ATOMS: atom_id res chain seq x y z
N MET A 1 -15.58 9.64 -24.21
CA MET A 1 -15.31 11.02 -23.74
C MET A 1 -14.08 11.51 -24.47
N ASN A 2 -14.14 12.67 -25.15
CA ASN A 2 -12.98 13.23 -25.84
C ASN A 2 -12.20 14.13 -24.88
N LEU A 3 -11.25 13.57 -24.12
CA LEU A 3 -10.31 14.34 -23.31
C LEU A 3 -9.28 15.05 -24.20
N SER A 4 -8.82 16.23 -23.79
CA SER A 4 -7.74 16.94 -24.48
C SER A 4 -6.43 16.15 -24.42
N PRO A 5 -5.52 16.32 -25.39
CA PRO A 5 -4.22 15.67 -25.38
C PRO A 5 -3.42 15.94 -24.09
N GLU A 6 -3.44 17.16 -23.55
CA GLU A 6 -2.72 17.48 -22.31
C GLU A 6 -3.29 16.71 -21.12
N VAL A 7 -4.62 16.63 -20.99
CA VAL A 7 -5.27 15.91 -19.89
C VAL A 7 -4.92 14.42 -19.95
N LYS A 8 -4.95 13.83 -21.16
CA LYS A 8 -4.54 12.43 -21.35
C LYS A 8 -3.10 12.21 -20.92
N TYR A 9 -2.17 13.07 -21.37
CA TYR A 9 -0.75 12.97 -21.04
C TYR A 9 -0.50 13.05 -19.52
N TRP A 10 -0.98 14.12 -18.87
CA TRP A 10 -0.72 14.34 -17.44
C TRP A 10 -1.41 13.31 -16.53
N SER A 11 -2.58 12.79 -16.94
CA SER A 11 -3.29 11.77 -16.16
C SER A 11 -2.48 10.47 -15.97
N GLN A 12 -1.58 10.12 -16.89
CA GLN A 12 -0.74 8.91 -16.81
C GLN A 12 0.23 8.92 -15.63
N PHE A 13 0.60 10.11 -15.13
CA PHE A 13 1.58 10.27 -14.05
C PHE A 13 0.96 10.23 -12.65
N PHE A 14 -0.35 10.47 -12.53
CA PHE A 14 -1.01 10.57 -11.23
C PHE A 14 -0.90 9.26 -10.41
N HIS A 15 -1.24 8.13 -11.03
CA HIS A 15 -1.16 6.83 -10.37
C HIS A 15 0.30 6.48 -9.97
N PRO A 16 1.31 6.53 -10.87
CA PRO A 16 2.70 6.28 -10.50
C PRO A 16 3.22 7.15 -9.36
N ILE A 17 2.97 8.47 -9.39
CA ILE A 17 3.43 9.40 -8.34
C ILE A 17 2.80 9.03 -6.99
N MET A 18 1.50 8.80 -6.97
CA MET A 18 0.79 8.36 -5.78
C MET A 18 1.33 7.02 -5.27
N MET A 19 1.59 6.05 -6.16
CA MET A 19 2.13 4.74 -5.78
C MET A 19 3.52 4.84 -5.13
N TRP A 20 4.39 5.74 -5.60
CA TRP A 20 5.67 6.00 -4.96
C TRP A 20 5.52 6.62 -3.56
N ALA A 21 4.62 7.60 -3.41
CA ALA A 21 4.30 8.17 -2.09
C ALA A 21 3.75 7.11 -1.13
N LEU A 22 2.89 6.22 -1.62
CA LEU A 22 2.33 5.11 -0.85
C LEU A 22 3.37 4.04 -0.51
N LEU A 23 4.34 3.78 -1.38
CA LEU A 23 5.46 2.90 -1.06
C LEU A 23 6.26 3.46 0.13
N LEU A 24 6.60 4.75 0.13
CA LEU A 24 7.26 5.39 1.28
C LEU A 24 6.40 5.35 2.55
N LEU A 25 5.10 5.60 2.42
CA LEU A 25 4.16 5.49 3.54
C LEU A 25 4.10 4.06 4.09
N SER A 26 4.16 3.04 3.23
CA SER A 26 4.15 1.63 3.62
C SER A 26 5.42 1.24 4.39
N LEU A 27 6.58 1.77 4.00
CA LEU A 27 7.83 1.60 4.72
C LEU A 27 7.75 2.23 6.11
N TYR A 28 7.17 3.43 6.22
CA TYR A 28 6.95 4.06 7.52
C TYR A 28 5.94 3.28 8.38
N ALA A 29 4.85 2.77 7.79
CA ALA A 29 3.90 1.92 8.50
C ALA A 29 4.56 0.62 9.00
N ALA A 30 5.44 0.00 8.19
CA ALA A 30 6.23 -1.16 8.58
C ALA A 30 7.17 -0.83 9.75
N TYR A 31 7.87 0.30 9.71
CA TYR A 31 8.67 0.80 10.84
C TYR A 31 7.83 0.92 12.11
N LEU A 32 6.64 1.53 12.04
CA LEU A 32 5.74 1.64 13.20
C LEU A 32 5.32 0.26 13.72
N GLY A 33 5.05 -0.70 12.83
CA GLY A 33 4.72 -2.08 13.20
C GLY A 33 5.86 -2.79 13.93
N LEU A 34 7.11 -2.59 13.50
CA LEU A 34 8.30 -3.10 14.18
C LEU A 34 8.47 -2.45 15.57
N GLN A 35 8.20 -1.16 15.71
CA GLN A 35 8.21 -0.50 17.02
C GLN A 35 7.12 -1.05 17.94
N VAL A 36 5.93 -1.35 17.43
CA VAL A 36 4.88 -2.04 18.20
C VAL A 36 5.37 -3.41 18.70
N GLN A 37 6.08 -4.17 17.85
CA GLN A 37 6.67 -5.44 18.29
C GLN A 37 7.71 -5.24 19.37
N ARG A 38 8.61 -4.27 19.21
CA ARG A 38 9.63 -3.90 20.20
C ARG A 38 9.01 -3.49 21.54
N THR A 39 7.96 -2.67 21.55
CA THR A 39 7.26 -2.28 22.78
C THR A 39 6.70 -3.49 23.56
N ARG A 40 6.29 -4.55 22.86
CA ARG A 40 5.77 -5.77 23.50
C ARG A 40 6.87 -6.61 24.14
N SER A 41 8.04 -6.67 23.52
CA SER A 41 9.18 -7.47 24.00
C SER A 41 10.08 -6.72 24.99
N ALA A 42 10.03 -5.39 25.03
CA ALA A 42 10.84 -4.57 25.93
C ALA A 42 10.39 -4.66 27.40
N SER A 43 11.30 -4.31 28.32
CA SER A 43 11.09 -4.24 29.77
C SER A 43 11.74 -2.99 30.38
N GLY A 44 11.40 -2.67 31.63
CA GLY A 44 12.04 -1.59 32.37
C GLY A 44 11.86 -0.21 31.71
N GLU A 45 12.92 0.60 31.74
CA GLU A 45 12.90 1.98 31.25
C GLU A 45 12.69 2.08 29.74
N GLU A 46 13.27 1.15 28.96
CA GLU A 46 13.08 1.09 27.51
C GLU A 46 11.58 0.97 27.15
N LYS A 47 10.85 0.10 27.86
CA LYS A 47 9.41 -0.06 27.63
C LYS A 47 8.64 1.22 27.91
N LYS A 48 8.97 1.93 29.00
CA LYS A 48 8.32 3.20 29.35
C LYS A 48 8.52 4.25 28.26
N GLU A 49 9.75 4.39 27.75
CA GLU A 49 10.03 5.31 26.65
C GLU A 49 9.29 4.92 25.36
N LEU A 50 9.29 3.63 25.00
CA LEU A 50 8.57 3.16 23.82
C LEU A 50 7.05 3.37 23.90
N ILE A 51 6.45 3.28 25.08
CA ILE A 51 5.01 3.54 25.29
C ILE A 51 4.68 5.01 24.98
N LYS A 52 5.54 5.97 25.34
CA LYS A 52 5.34 7.40 25.02
C LYS A 52 5.23 7.63 23.52
N GLY A 53 5.89 6.81 22.72
CA GLY A 53 5.83 6.84 21.26
C GLY A 53 4.46 6.47 20.67
N LYS A 54 3.53 5.85 21.42
CA LYS A 54 2.17 5.52 20.94
C LYS A 54 2.15 4.83 19.56
N TYR A 55 3.12 3.96 19.30
CA TYR A 55 3.36 3.37 17.97
C TYR A 55 2.17 2.56 17.47
N ASN A 56 1.40 1.95 18.36
CA ASN A 56 0.17 1.22 18.02
C ASN A 56 -0.90 2.13 17.42
N ILE A 57 -1.11 3.32 18.00
CA ILE A 57 -2.08 4.31 17.52
C ILE A 57 -1.64 4.83 16.15
N ARG A 58 -0.37 5.23 16.04
CA ARG A 58 0.19 5.72 14.77
C ARG A 58 0.14 4.65 13.68
N HIS A 59 0.52 3.42 13.98
CA HIS A 59 0.46 2.32 13.02
C HIS A 59 -0.98 2.09 12.50
N HIS A 60 -1.96 2.11 13.40
CA HIS A 60 -3.38 1.98 13.00
C HIS A 60 -3.84 3.15 12.11
N GLN A 61 -3.51 4.39 12.46
CA GLN A 61 -3.88 5.58 11.70
C GLN A 61 -3.26 5.57 10.29
N TYR A 62 -1.93 5.44 10.21
CA TYR A 62 -1.23 5.42 8.92
C TYR A 62 -1.57 4.18 8.09
N GLY A 63 -1.81 3.03 8.73
CA GLY A 63 -2.30 1.82 8.06
C GLY A 63 -3.70 2.01 7.46
N SER A 64 -4.60 2.71 8.16
CA SER A 64 -5.94 3.04 7.65
C SER A 64 -5.90 4.00 6.46
N ILE A 65 -5.04 5.02 6.53
CA ILE A 65 -4.80 5.95 5.41
C ILE A 65 -4.22 5.18 4.21
N LEU A 66 -3.22 4.33 4.45
CA LEU A 66 -2.60 3.50 3.42
C LEU A 66 -3.64 2.60 2.74
N LEU A 67 -4.49 1.91 3.50
CA LEU A 67 -5.59 1.10 2.95
C LEU A 67 -6.49 1.92 2.01
N GLY A 68 -7.01 3.06 2.48
CA GLY A 68 -7.93 3.88 1.70
C GLY A 68 -7.30 4.40 0.42
N LEU A 69 -6.09 4.95 0.50
CA LEU A 69 -5.38 5.51 -0.65
C LEU A 69 -4.91 4.43 -1.63
N MET A 70 -4.52 3.25 -1.15
CA MET A 70 -4.10 2.14 -2.01
C MET A 70 -5.27 1.57 -2.82
N VAL A 71 -6.45 1.42 -2.19
CA VAL A 71 -7.69 1.05 -2.89
C VAL A 71 -8.06 2.11 -3.91
N ALA A 72 -8.11 3.38 -3.50
CA ALA A 72 -8.42 4.49 -4.41
C ALA A 72 -7.42 4.58 -5.57
N GLY A 73 -6.15 4.33 -5.31
CA GLY A 73 -5.10 4.35 -6.32
C GLY A 73 -5.17 3.22 -7.31
N CYS A 74 -5.54 2.01 -6.88
CA CYS A 74 -5.82 0.88 -7.78
C CYS A 74 -7.00 1.22 -8.71
N VAL A 75 -8.12 1.64 -8.14
CA VAL A 75 -9.33 1.99 -8.91
C VAL A 75 -9.05 3.18 -9.84
N GLY A 76 -8.36 4.21 -9.36
CA GLY A 76 -8.00 5.39 -10.14
C GLY A 76 -7.06 5.08 -11.31
N GLY A 77 -6.05 4.22 -11.09
CA GLY A 77 -5.16 3.76 -12.15
C GLY A 77 -5.89 2.99 -13.25
N MET A 78 -6.81 2.09 -12.86
CA MET A 78 -7.69 1.39 -13.79
C MET A 78 -8.60 2.37 -14.55
N ALA A 79 -9.19 3.34 -13.86
CA ALA A 79 -10.07 4.33 -14.47
C ALA A 79 -9.32 5.18 -15.51
N VAL A 80 -8.13 5.70 -15.19
CA VAL A 80 -7.29 6.45 -16.13
C VAL A 80 -6.94 5.57 -17.35
N THR A 81 -6.54 4.32 -17.12
CA THR A 81 -6.23 3.38 -18.21
C THR A 81 -7.43 3.19 -19.13
N TYR A 82 -8.61 2.94 -18.57
CA TYR A 82 -9.83 2.71 -19.33
C TYR A 82 -10.27 3.94 -20.12
N ILE A 83 -10.26 5.13 -19.50
CA ILE A 83 -10.67 6.38 -20.15
C ILE A 83 -9.73 6.73 -21.30
N ASN A 84 -8.43 6.50 -21.15
CA ASN A 84 -7.44 6.84 -22.18
C ASN A 84 -7.38 5.82 -23.32
N ASN A 85 -7.69 4.54 -23.08
CA ASN A 85 -7.48 3.45 -24.04
C ASN A 85 -8.76 2.71 -24.47
N GLY A 86 -9.90 2.97 -23.84
CA GLY A 86 -11.16 2.23 -24.06
C GLY A 86 -11.18 0.80 -23.54
N LYS A 87 -10.09 0.34 -22.89
CA LYS A 87 -9.96 -0.99 -22.29
C LYS A 87 -8.94 -0.99 -21.16
N LEU A 88 -8.99 -2.02 -20.33
CA LEU A 88 -7.93 -2.33 -19.38
C LEU A 88 -6.89 -3.26 -20.01
N PHE A 89 -5.62 -3.05 -19.68
CA PHE A 89 -4.55 -3.98 -20.04
C PHE A 89 -4.40 -5.02 -18.94
N VAL A 90 -4.93 -6.22 -19.17
CA VAL A 90 -4.82 -7.34 -18.23
C VAL A 90 -3.43 -7.96 -18.36
N GLY A 91 -2.54 -7.58 -17.46
CA GLY A 91 -1.18 -8.11 -17.38
C GLY A 91 -0.70 -8.26 -15.94
N PRO A 92 0.55 -8.70 -15.73
CA PRO A 92 1.08 -8.98 -14.40
C PRO A 92 0.97 -7.81 -13.42
N HIS A 93 1.16 -6.57 -13.88
CA HIS A 93 1.02 -5.38 -13.06
C HIS A 93 -0.41 -5.21 -12.51
N LEU A 94 -1.42 -5.25 -13.38
CA LEU A 94 -2.82 -5.14 -12.94
C LEU A 94 -3.21 -6.27 -11.98
N LEU A 95 -2.87 -7.52 -12.30
CA LEU A 95 -3.23 -8.67 -11.48
C LEU A 95 -2.54 -8.64 -10.11
N ALA A 96 -1.26 -8.27 -10.06
CA ALA A 96 -0.54 -8.08 -8.80
C ALA A 96 -1.13 -6.93 -7.98
N GLY A 97 -1.43 -5.78 -8.60
CA GLY A 97 -2.08 -4.65 -7.95
C GLY A 97 -3.42 -5.03 -7.30
N LEU A 98 -4.28 -5.74 -8.04
CA LEU A 98 -5.55 -6.26 -7.50
C LEU A 98 -5.32 -7.23 -6.33
N GLY A 99 -4.36 -8.16 -6.45
CA GLY A 99 -3.99 -9.07 -5.37
C GLY A 99 -3.50 -8.34 -4.12
N MET A 100 -2.71 -7.27 -4.30
CA MET A 100 -2.24 -6.44 -3.20
C MET A 100 -3.39 -5.66 -2.53
N THR A 101 -4.36 -5.15 -3.30
CA THR A 101 -5.56 -4.51 -2.77
C THR A 101 -6.38 -5.47 -1.90
N VAL A 102 -6.52 -6.72 -2.32
CA VAL A 102 -7.14 -7.77 -1.51
C VAL A 102 -6.31 -8.03 -0.25
N ALA A 103 -5.00 -8.22 -0.39
CA ALA A 103 -4.10 -8.53 0.72
C ALA A 103 -4.15 -7.46 1.83
N ILE A 104 -4.13 -6.16 1.49
CA ILE A 104 -4.21 -5.07 2.48
C ILE A 104 -5.56 -5.03 3.19
N ALA A 105 -6.66 -5.29 2.47
CA ALA A 105 -7.99 -5.32 3.06
C ALA A 105 -8.12 -6.46 4.09
N PHE A 106 -7.68 -7.67 3.72
CA PHE A 106 -7.64 -8.80 4.64
C PHE A 106 -6.69 -8.56 5.81
N SER A 107 -5.52 -7.99 5.56
CA SER A 107 -4.55 -7.61 6.59
C SER A 107 -5.17 -6.65 7.63
N ALA A 108 -5.88 -5.62 7.17
CA ALA A 108 -6.58 -4.67 8.04
C ALA A 108 -7.73 -5.33 8.82
N ALA A 109 -8.47 -6.24 8.19
CA ALA A 109 -9.59 -6.97 8.81
C ALA A 109 -9.17 -7.88 9.97
N LEU A 110 -7.88 -8.21 10.10
CA LEU A 110 -7.34 -8.97 11.23
C LEU A 110 -7.22 -8.14 12.52
N SER A 111 -7.34 -6.82 12.45
CA SER A 111 -7.15 -5.90 13.58
C SER A 111 -7.95 -6.24 14.83
N PRO A 112 -9.26 -6.58 14.77
CA PRO A 112 -10.04 -6.93 15.96
C PRO A 112 -9.49 -8.17 16.69
N TYR A 113 -9.04 -9.17 15.95
CA TYR A 113 -8.44 -10.39 16.53
C TYR A 113 -7.08 -10.10 17.16
N MET A 114 -6.25 -9.29 16.49
CA MET A 114 -4.96 -8.85 17.03
C MET A 114 -5.11 -8.03 18.31
N GLN A 115 -6.13 -7.16 18.38
CA GLN A 115 -6.45 -6.38 19.59
C GLN A 115 -6.88 -7.29 20.75
N LYS A 116 -7.57 -8.39 20.46
CA LYS A 116 -7.96 -9.43 21.44
C LYS A 116 -6.85 -10.39 21.84
N GLY A 117 -5.61 -10.19 21.41
CA GLY A 117 -4.51 -11.07 21.83
C GLY A 117 -4.14 -12.19 20.85
N ALA A 118 -4.89 -12.39 19.76
CA ALA A 118 -4.70 -13.55 18.89
C ALA A 118 -3.37 -13.50 18.13
N ASN A 119 -2.46 -14.45 18.44
CA ASN A 119 -1.15 -14.51 17.81
C ASN A 119 -1.18 -14.97 16.35
N TRP A 120 -2.09 -15.88 15.98
CA TRP A 120 -2.26 -16.30 14.58
C TRP A 120 -2.60 -15.10 13.69
N ALA A 121 -3.52 -14.23 14.13
CA ALA A 121 -3.92 -13.04 13.39
C ALA A 121 -2.75 -12.05 13.22
N ARG A 122 -1.91 -11.89 14.25
CA ARG A 122 -0.70 -11.06 14.16
C ARG A 122 0.29 -11.62 13.15
N MET A 123 0.54 -12.93 13.19
CA MET A 123 1.46 -13.56 12.26
C MET A 123 0.96 -13.46 10.82
N THR A 124 -0.33 -13.72 10.60
CA THR A 124 -0.96 -13.56 9.28
C THR A 124 -0.88 -12.11 8.79
N HIS A 125 -1.18 -11.13 9.65
CA HIS A 125 -1.06 -9.71 9.31
C HIS A 125 0.38 -9.33 8.92
N ILE A 126 1.37 -9.77 9.69
CA ILE A 126 2.79 -9.53 9.39
C ILE A 126 3.16 -10.16 8.04
N LEU A 127 2.84 -11.43 7.82
CA LEU A 127 3.15 -12.14 6.57
C LEU A 127 2.52 -11.45 5.35
N LEU A 128 1.23 -11.10 5.44
CA LEU A 128 0.52 -10.39 4.37
C LEU A 128 1.18 -9.05 4.04
N ASN A 129 1.59 -8.28 5.06
CA ASN A 129 2.18 -6.96 4.83
C ASN A 129 3.62 -7.03 4.31
N PHE A 130 4.42 -8.01 4.72
CA PHE A 130 5.76 -8.21 4.15
C PHE A 130 5.68 -8.68 2.69
N ALA A 131 4.75 -9.60 2.38
CA ALA A 131 4.47 -9.99 0.99
C ALA A 131 3.98 -8.79 0.17
N LEU A 132 3.06 -7.99 0.72
CA LEU A 132 2.58 -6.77 0.09
C LEU A 132 3.72 -5.80 -0.20
N LEU A 133 4.61 -5.55 0.77
CA LEU A 133 5.73 -4.62 0.59
C LEU A 133 6.69 -5.08 -0.52
N GLY A 134 7.00 -6.38 -0.57
CA GLY A 134 7.80 -6.96 -1.64
C GLY A 134 7.14 -6.83 -3.02
N LEU A 135 5.84 -7.14 -3.11
CA LEU A 135 5.06 -6.93 -4.33
C LEU A 135 5.00 -5.45 -4.70
N PHE A 136 4.85 -4.53 -3.74
CA PHE A 136 4.78 -3.10 -3.99
C PHE A 136 6.08 -2.56 -4.57
N ALA A 137 7.23 -2.95 -4.01
CA ALA A 137 8.53 -2.59 -4.55
C ALA A 137 8.69 -3.08 -6.01
N TRP A 138 8.26 -4.31 -6.31
CA TRP A 138 8.27 -4.82 -7.68
C TRP A 138 7.28 -4.08 -8.61
N GLN A 139 6.10 -3.73 -8.11
CA GLN A 139 5.10 -2.93 -8.84
C GLN A 139 5.63 -1.54 -9.17
N ALA A 140 6.41 -0.92 -8.29
CA ALA A 140 7.02 0.38 -8.56
C ALA A 140 7.95 0.34 -9.79
N ILE A 141 8.74 -0.73 -9.93
CA ILE A 141 9.63 -0.94 -11.09
C ILE A 141 8.81 -1.20 -12.36
N THR A 142 7.87 -2.14 -12.32
CA THR A 142 7.06 -2.50 -13.50
C THR A 142 6.15 -1.34 -13.95
N GLY A 143 5.67 -0.52 -13.01
CA GLY A 143 4.88 0.68 -13.29
C GLY A 143 5.67 1.72 -14.07
N VAL A 144 6.94 1.95 -13.73
CA VAL A 144 7.82 2.86 -14.50
C VAL A 144 8.04 2.34 -15.92
N GLN A 145 8.26 1.03 -16.09
CA GLN A 145 8.40 0.42 -17.41
C GLN A 145 7.13 0.59 -18.27
N ILE A 146 5.95 0.46 -17.67
CA ILE A 146 4.66 0.68 -18.34
C ILE A 146 4.51 2.16 -18.72
N LEU A 147 4.79 3.08 -17.81
CA LEU A 147 4.72 4.52 -18.07
C LEU A 147 5.63 4.90 -19.24
N GLN A 148 6.88 4.42 -19.24
CA GLN A 148 7.83 4.64 -20.34
C GLN A 148 7.26 4.16 -21.67
N ARG A 149 6.73 2.92 -21.73
CA ARG A 149 6.12 2.38 -22.95
C ARG A 149 4.94 3.23 -23.45
N ILE A 150 4.16 3.83 -22.56
CA ILE A 150 3.00 4.66 -22.93
C ILE A 150 3.45 6.01 -23.51
N ILE A 151 4.47 6.64 -22.93
CA ILE A 151 4.90 7.99 -23.32
C ILE A 151 5.91 8.02 -24.48
N THR A 152 6.52 6.88 -24.80
CA THR A 152 7.45 6.76 -25.94
C THR A 152 6.83 6.12 -27.19
N GLN A 153 5.54 5.74 -27.13
CA GLN A 153 4.75 5.32 -28.29
C GLN A 153 4.12 6.55 -28.96
#